data_AF-A0A1L6I8F1-F1
#
_entry.id   AF-A0A1L6I8F1-F1
#
_cell.length_a   1.000
_cell.length_b   1.000
_cell.length_c   1.000
_cell.angle_alpha   90.00
_cell.angle_beta   90.00
_cell.angle_gamma   90.00
#
_symmetry.space_group_name_H-M   'P 1'
#
loop_
_entity.id
_entity.type
_entity.pdbx_description
1 polymer ?
#
loop_
_entity_poly.entity_id
_entity_poly.type
_entity_poly.pdbx_seq_one_letter_code
_entity_poly.pdbx_strand_id
1 'polypeptide(L)'
;MGKHSKQSWEIGQQVRVGFLSLTVVASLEATGDGLPGAYILTNGTQLYAFVPHNGLNKISDEEAVAMCEQSKRITAQREARAAATAKRVIDNAAVCAKLQQITGAEFVGMADVDGEQFAHYRNVAI
;
A
#
# COMPACT_ATOMS: atom_id res chain seq x y z
N MET A 1 6.48 30.96 -16.29
CA MET A 1 5.71 29.94 -15.57
C MET A 1 5.30 28.86 -16.59
N GLY A 2 6.10 27.80 -16.75
CA GLY A 2 5.75 26.71 -17.66
C GLY A 2 4.56 25.94 -17.10
N LYS A 3 3.45 25.86 -17.84
CA LYS A 3 2.32 24.98 -17.50
C LYS A 3 2.80 23.53 -17.71
N HIS A 4 3.51 22.96 -16.75
CA HIS A 4 3.62 21.51 -16.63
C HIS A 4 2.22 21.02 -16.26
N SER A 5 1.40 20.77 -17.27
CA SER A 5 0.12 20.09 -17.09
C SER A 5 0.42 18.77 -16.40
N LYS A 6 -0.10 18.60 -15.19
CA LYS A 6 0.01 17.32 -14.47
C LYS A 6 -0.68 16.29 -15.35
N GLN A 7 0.09 15.32 -15.85
CA GLN A 7 -0.49 14.23 -16.62
C GLN A 7 -1.40 13.41 -15.71
N SER A 8 -2.58 13.01 -16.21
CA SER A 8 -3.45 12.09 -15.48
C SER A 8 -2.98 10.67 -15.73
N TRP A 9 -2.76 9.91 -14.66
CA TRP A 9 -2.30 8.52 -14.69
C TRP A 9 -3.45 7.52 -14.43
N GLU A 10 -4.68 7.96 -14.67
CA GLU A 10 -5.87 7.09 -14.58
C GLU A 10 -5.94 6.12 -15.75
N ILE A 11 -6.53 4.95 -15.51
CA ILE A 11 -6.75 3.93 -16.54
C ILE A 11 -7.58 4.52 -17.69
N GLY A 12 -7.15 4.27 -18.93
CA GLY A 12 -7.74 4.81 -20.14
C GLY A 12 -7.21 6.18 -20.56
N GLN A 13 -6.45 6.88 -19.71
CA GLN A 13 -5.85 8.16 -20.07
C GLN A 13 -4.60 8.00 -20.93
N GLN A 14 -4.40 8.95 -21.84
CA GLN A 14 -3.18 9.03 -22.63
C GLN A 14 -2.12 9.85 -21.90
N VAL A 15 -0.94 9.26 -21.71
CA VAL A 15 0.23 9.84 -21.04
C VAL A 15 1.41 9.92 -22.01
N ARG A 16 2.33 10.84 -21.73
CA ARG A 16 3.58 11.00 -22.48
C ARG A 16 4.76 10.60 -21.62
N VAL A 17 5.44 9.54 -22.04
CA VAL A 17 6.66 9.03 -21.41
C VAL A 17 7.81 9.23 -22.39
N GLY A 18 8.66 10.21 -22.12
CA GLY A 18 9.67 10.66 -23.08
C GLY A 18 9.01 11.19 -24.35
N PHE A 19 9.23 10.51 -25.48
CA PHE A 19 8.65 10.82 -26.79
C PHE A 19 7.46 9.94 -27.17
N LEU A 20 7.14 8.92 -26.37
CA LEU A 20 6.05 7.99 -26.64
C LEU A 20 4.74 8.53 -26.05
N SER A 21 3.66 8.41 -26.83
CA SER A 21 2.29 8.62 -26.34
C SER A 21 1.67 7.26 -26.10
N LEU A 22 1.32 6.97 -24.85
CA LEU A 22 0.87 5.67 -24.39
C LEU A 22 -0.43 5.81 -23.61
N THR A 23 -1.28 4.80 -23.64
CA THR A 23 -2.51 4.74 -22.86
C THR A 23 -2.28 3.90 -21.60
N VAL A 24 -2.73 4.38 -20.45
CA VAL A 24 -2.68 3.61 -19.20
C VAL A 24 -3.70 2.48 -19.25
N VAL A 25 -3.24 1.24 -19.09
CA VAL A 25 -4.08 0.04 -19.10
C VAL A 25 -4.35 -0.44 -17.68
N ALA A 26 -3.32 -0.43 -16.83
CA ALA A 26 -3.45 -0.84 -15.44
C ALA A 26 -2.50 -0.04 -14.54
N SER A 27 -2.92 0.13 -13.29
CA SER A 27 -2.11 0.66 -12.20
C SER A 27 -1.87 -0.48 -11.21
N LEU A 28 -0.60 -0.73 -10.88
CA LEU A 28 -0.18 -1.81 -9.99
C LEU A 28 0.36 -1.18 -8.71
N GLU A 29 -0.21 -1.56 -7.58
CA GLU A 29 0.23 -1.04 -6.28
C GLU A 29 1.68 -1.44 -5.98
N ALA A 30 2.47 -0.48 -5.48
CA ALA A 30 3.80 -0.78 -4.95
C ALA A 30 3.68 -1.58 -3.65
N THR A 31 4.71 -2.35 -3.31
CA THR A 31 4.85 -3.00 -1.99
C THR A 31 4.96 -2.01 -0.81
N GLY A 32 5.09 -0.69 -1.05
CA GLY A 32 5.13 0.37 -0.02
C GLY A 32 4.00 1.41 -0.10
N ASP A 33 4.22 2.57 0.55
CA ASP A 33 3.56 3.90 0.68
C ASP A 33 2.18 4.24 0.03
N GLY A 34 1.40 3.29 -0.44
CA GLY A 34 0.06 3.53 -1.00
C GLY A 34 0.05 4.22 -2.38
N LEU A 35 1.21 4.37 -3.02
CA LEU A 35 1.33 4.86 -4.40
C LEU A 35 1.46 3.69 -5.38
N PRO A 36 0.97 3.84 -6.63
CA PRO A 36 1.22 2.85 -7.68
C PRO A 36 2.72 2.67 -7.91
N GLY A 37 3.18 1.43 -7.79
CA GLY A 37 4.59 1.08 -8.01
C GLY A 37 4.91 0.90 -9.48
N ALA A 38 3.93 0.49 -10.27
CA ALA A 38 4.09 0.29 -11.70
C ALA A 38 2.80 0.60 -12.45
N TYR A 39 2.93 0.97 -13.71
CA TYR A 39 1.83 1.12 -14.65
C TYR A 39 2.06 0.20 -15.84
N ILE A 40 1.00 -0.45 -16.31
CA ILE A 40 1.01 -1.11 -17.61
C ILE A 40 0.44 -0.12 -18.61
N LEU A 41 1.21 0.18 -19.65
CA LEU A 41 0.90 1.14 -20.69
C LEU A 41 0.84 0.44 -22.05
N THR A 42 0.10 1.00 -23.00
CA THR A 42 0.04 0.48 -24.38
C THR A 42 0.10 1.58 -25.42
N ASN A 43 0.65 1.29 -26.60
CA ASN A 43 0.48 2.11 -27.80
C ASN A 43 -0.58 1.53 -28.77
N GLY A 44 -1.35 0.52 -28.34
CA GLY A 44 -2.29 -0.23 -29.16
C GLY A 44 -1.71 -1.49 -29.82
N THR A 45 -0.38 -1.60 -29.92
CA THR A 45 0.30 -2.75 -30.55
C THR A 45 1.24 -3.47 -29.58
N GLN A 46 1.82 -2.73 -28.64
CA GLN A 46 2.82 -3.21 -27.69
C GLN A 46 2.44 -2.79 -26.28
N LEU A 47 2.83 -3.61 -25.31
CA LEU A 47 2.69 -3.34 -23.89
C LEU A 47 4.02 -2.90 -23.30
N TYR A 48 3.93 -2.00 -22.31
CA TYR A 48 5.08 -1.47 -21.60
C TYR A 48 4.79 -1.44 -20.10
N ALA A 49 5.77 -1.81 -19.28
CA ALA A 49 5.79 -1.53 -17.86
C ALA A 49 6.52 -0.21 -17.63
N PHE A 50 5.85 0.75 -16.99
CA PHE A 50 6.45 1.97 -16.50
C PHE A 50 6.55 1.93 -14.98
N VAL A 51 7.77 2.04 -14.46
CA VAL A 51 8.03 2.14 -13.03
C VAL A 51 8.71 3.49 -12.76
N PRO A 52 8.16 4.34 -11.88
CA PRO A 52 8.79 5.61 -11.53
C PRO A 52 10.27 5.40 -11.14
N HIS A 53 11.15 6.27 -11.66
CA HIS A 53 12.61 6.20 -11.53
C HIS A 53 13.31 5.03 -12.25
N ASN A 54 12.65 3.89 -12.46
CA ASN A 54 13.23 2.75 -13.18
C ASN A 54 12.99 2.81 -14.70
N GLY A 55 12.04 3.65 -15.14
CA GLY A 55 11.81 3.93 -16.56
C GLY A 55 10.75 3.03 -17.19
N LEU A 56 10.81 2.93 -18.52
CA LEU A 56 9.83 2.23 -19.36
C LEU A 56 10.49 1.01 -20.00
N ASN A 57 9.94 -0.17 -19.73
CA ASN A 57 10.38 -1.43 -20.33
C ASN A 57 9.26 -2.01 -21.18
N LYS A 58 9.59 -2.55 -22.36
CA LYS A 58 8.64 -3.33 -23.15
C LYS A 58 8.42 -4.67 -22.47
N ILE A 59 7.17 -5.12 -22.41
CA ILE A 59 6.78 -6.40 -21.82
C ILE A 59 5.93 -7.21 -22.80
N SER A 60 5.89 -8.53 -22.64
CA SER A 60 4.98 -9.41 -23.35
C SER A 60 3.58 -9.41 -22.72
N ASP A 61 2.62 -10.02 -23.41
CA ASP A 61 1.26 -10.19 -22.90
C ASP A 61 1.25 -11.09 -21.66
N GLU A 62 2.06 -12.16 -21.65
CA GLU A 62 2.21 -13.06 -20.51
C GLU A 62 2.79 -12.34 -19.29
N GLU A 63 3.80 -11.48 -19.49
CA GLU A 63 4.39 -10.67 -18.43
C GLU A 63 3.37 -9.68 -17.86
N ALA A 64 2.59 -9.02 -18.71
CA ALA A 64 1.54 -8.10 -18.27
C ALA A 64 0.48 -8.80 -17.41
N VAL A 65 0.06 -10.00 -17.80
CA VAL A 65 -0.88 -10.83 -17.03
C VAL A 65 -0.27 -11.23 -15.68
N ALA A 66 0.98 -11.71 -15.67
CA ALA A 66 1.68 -12.10 -14.45
C ALA A 66 1.81 -10.94 -13.46
N MET A 67 2.13 -9.73 -13.96
CA MET A 67 2.22 -8.52 -13.14
C MET A 67 0.86 -8.16 -12.52
N CYS A 68 -0.24 -8.27 -13.28
CA CYS A 68 -1.59 -8.04 -12.77
C CYS A 68 -1.97 -9.04 -11.68
N GLU A 69 -1.66 -10.32 -11.87
CA GLU A 69 -1.91 -11.35 -10.86
C GLU A 69 -1.11 -11.12 -9.58
N GLN A 70 0.17 -10.78 -9.71
CA GLN A 70 1.02 -10.47 -8.57
C GLN A 70 0.48 -9.29 -7.78
N SER A 71 0.06 -8.22 -8.45
CA SER A 71 -0.53 -7.05 -7.79
C SER A 71 -1.80 -7.42 -7.02
N LYS A 72 -2.70 -8.20 -7.61
CA LYS A 72 -3.90 -8.72 -6.90
C LYS A 72 -3.55 -9.51 -5.65
N ARG A 73 -2.53 -10.37 -5.71
CA ARG A 73 -2.07 -11.15 -4.55
C ARG A 73 -1.53 -10.26 -3.44
N ILE A 74 -0.75 -9.23 -3.79
CA ILE A 74 -0.20 -8.26 -2.82
C ILE A 74 -1.33 -7.49 -2.14
N THR A 75 -2.31 -6.99 -2.90
CA THR A 75 -3.48 -6.29 -2.35
C THR A 75 -4.27 -7.18 -1.39
N ALA A 76 -4.57 -8.42 -1.78
CA ALA A 76 -5.27 -9.38 -0.92
C ALA A 76 -4.49 -9.67 0.39
N GLN A 77 -3.16 -9.79 0.33
CA GLN A 77 -2.32 -9.97 1.52
C GLN A 77 -2.34 -8.74 2.44
N ARG A 78 -2.35 -7.53 1.87
CA ARG A 78 -2.43 -6.28 2.63
C ARG A 78 -3.76 -6.14 3.35
N GLU A 79 -4.86 -6.43 2.67
CA GLU A 79 -6.19 -6.42 3.27
C GLU A 79 -6.27 -7.43 4.42
N ALA A 80 -5.76 -8.65 4.22
CA ALA A 80 -5.71 -9.67 5.27
C ALA A 80 -4.86 -9.23 6.48
N ARG A 81 -3.69 -8.62 6.24
CA ARG A 81 -2.82 -8.11 7.32
C ARG A 81 -3.47 -6.94 8.06
N ALA A 82 -4.11 -6.02 7.35
CA ALA A 82 -4.82 -4.89 7.94
C ALA A 82 -5.98 -5.39 8.83
N ALA A 83 -6.76 -6.37 8.37
CA ALA A 83 -7.82 -6.98 9.15
C ALA A 83 -7.29 -7.67 10.41
N ALA A 84 -6.17 -8.40 10.31
CA ALA A 84 -5.53 -9.05 11.46
C ALA A 84 -5.02 -8.03 12.49
N THR A 85 -4.39 -6.94 12.04
CA THR A 85 -3.93 -5.86 12.92
C THR A 85 -5.10 -5.17 13.61
N ALA A 86 -6.16 -4.83 12.87
CA ALA A 86 -7.36 -4.21 13.45
C ALA A 86 -7.98 -5.10 14.53
N LYS A 87 -8.08 -6.42 14.27
CA LYS A 87 -8.56 -7.38 15.27
C LYS A 87 -7.67 -7.40 16.52
N ARG A 88 -6.34 -7.43 16.37
CA ARG A 88 -5.41 -7.40 17.52
C ARG A 88 -5.56 -6.14 18.35
N VAL A 89 -5.74 -4.98 17.72
CA VAL A 89 -5.94 -3.72 18.45
C VAL A 89 -7.23 -3.76 19.28
N ILE A 90 -8.32 -4.31 18.73
CA ILE A 90 -9.58 -4.49 19.46
C ILE A 90 -9.42 -5.46 20.63
N ASP A 91 -8.79 -6.62 20.39
CA ASP A 91 -8.55 -7.63 21.43
C ASP A 91 -7.67 -7.05 22.55
N ASN A 92 -6.60 -6.31 22.20
CA ASN A 92 -5.72 -5.64 23.16
C ASN A 92 -6.47 -4.57 23.96
N ALA A 93 -7.32 -3.76 23.32
CA ALA A 93 -8.13 -2.75 24.03
C ALA A 93 -9.06 -3.40 25.07
N ALA A 94 -9.66 -4.55 24.75
CA ALA A 94 -10.48 -5.31 25.70
C ALA A 94 -9.65 -5.84 26.88
N VAL A 95 -8.42 -6.29 26.64
CA VAL A 95 -7.49 -6.70 27.70
C VAL A 95 -7.09 -5.51 28.58
N CYS A 96 -6.75 -4.36 28.00
CA CYS A 96 -6.43 -3.13 28.74
C CYS A 96 -7.59 -2.72 29.67
N ALA A 97 -8.82 -2.72 29.16
CA ALA A 97 -10.01 -2.38 29.95
C ALA A 97 -10.22 -3.35 31.12
N LYS A 98 -9.99 -4.66 30.90
CA LYS A 98 -10.09 -5.66 31.97
C LYS A 98 -8.99 -5.50 33.02
N LEU A 99 -7.76 -5.16 32.60
CA LEU A 99 -6.65 -4.90 33.52
C LEU A 99 -6.92 -3.67 34.39
N GLN A 100 -7.41 -2.57 33.81
CA GLN A 100 -7.82 -1.37 34.56
C GLN A 100 -8.80 -1.68 35.69
N GLN A 101 -9.79 -2.54 35.44
CA GLN A 101 -10.78 -2.95 36.45
C GLN A 101 -10.19 -3.77 37.60
N ILE A 102 -9.12 -4.54 37.34
CA ILE A 102 -8.50 -5.43 38.33
C ILE A 102 -7.43 -4.71 39.15
N THR A 103 -6.63 -3.84 38.53
CA THR A 103 -5.41 -3.28 39.16
C THR A 103 -5.51 -1.80 39.49
N GLY A 104 -6.50 -1.05 38.98
CA GLY A 104 -6.53 0.41 39.09
C GLY A 104 -5.40 1.10 38.31
N ALA A 105 -4.65 0.38 37.46
CA ALA A 105 -3.56 0.93 36.67
C ALA A 105 -4.08 1.54 35.37
N GLU A 106 -3.63 2.75 35.01
CA GLU A 106 -3.97 3.37 33.73
C GLU A 106 -3.04 2.88 32.61
N PHE A 107 -3.63 2.64 31.44
CA PHE A 107 -2.90 2.36 30.21
C PHE A 107 -2.30 3.67 29.70
N VAL A 108 -0.98 3.70 29.52
CA VAL A 108 -0.25 4.93 29.15
C VAL A 108 0.08 4.95 27.65
N GLY A 109 0.16 3.80 27.00
CA GLY A 109 0.37 3.71 25.56
C GLY A 109 0.84 2.34 25.09
N MET A 110 0.87 2.16 23.77
CA MET A 110 1.50 1.03 23.10
C MET A 110 2.88 1.45 22.60
N ALA A 111 3.91 0.70 22.98
CA ALA A 111 5.25 0.83 22.42
C ALA A 111 5.45 -0.25 21.36
N ASP A 112 5.95 0.14 20.19
CA ASP A 112 6.41 -0.80 19.17
C ASP A 112 7.93 -0.96 19.35
N VAL A 113 8.37 -2.16 19.67
CA VAL A 113 9.79 -2.53 19.80
C VAL A 113 10.03 -3.70 18.86
N ASP A 114 10.83 -3.49 17.83
CA ASP A 114 11.18 -4.50 16.81
C ASP A 114 9.97 -5.19 16.14
N GLY A 115 8.84 -4.47 15.99
CA GLY A 115 7.62 -4.99 15.38
C GLY A 115 6.73 -5.82 16.33
N GLU A 116 7.09 -5.90 17.61
CA GLU A 116 6.21 -6.38 18.68
C GLU A 116 5.59 -5.20 19.44
N GLN A 117 4.27 -5.23 19.60
CA GLN A 117 3.53 -4.20 20.32
C GLN A 117 3.39 -4.58 21.79
N PHE A 118 4.02 -3.81 22.66
CA PHE A 118 3.94 -3.96 24.11
C PHE A 118 3.05 -2.87 24.70
N ALA A 119 2.11 -3.26 25.56
CA ALA A 119 1.27 -2.33 26.30
C ALA A 119 2.00 -1.84 27.56
N HIS A 120 2.17 -0.52 27.69
CA HIS A 120 2.75 0.14 28.84
C HIS A 120 1.65 0.62 29.80
N TYR A 121 1.77 0.27 31.09
CA TYR A 121 0.83 0.64 32.13
C TYR A 121 1.56 1.36 33.28
N ARG A 122 0.90 2.33 33.91
CA ARG A 122 1.40 2.98 35.13
C ARG A 122 0.40 2.73 36.26
N ASN A 123 0.92 2.36 37.43
CA ASN A 123 0.11 2.27 38.64
C ASN A 123 -0.31 3.68 39.09
N VAL A 124 -1.62 3.88 39.23
CA VAL A 124 -2.19 5.06 39.88
C VAL A 124 -2.40 4.66 41.33
N ALA A 125 -1.48 5.06 42.21
CA ALA A 125 -1.68 4.91 43.65
C ALA A 125 -2.87 5.79 44.05
N ILE A 126 -3.88 5.19 44.69
CA ILE A 126 -5.02 5.88 45.34
C ILE A 126 -4.58 6.32 46.74
#